data_AF-A0A967N5X8-F1
#
_entry.id   AF-A0A967N5X8-F1
#
_cell.length_a   1.000
_cell.length_b   1.000
_cell.length_c   1.000
_cell.angle_alpha   90.00
_cell.angle_beta   90.00
_cell.angle_gamma   90.00
#
_symmetry.space_group_name_H-M   'P 1'
#
loop_
_entity.id
_entity.type
_entity.pdbx_description
1 polymer ?
#
loop_
_entity_poly.entity_id
_entity_poly.type
_entity_poly.pdbx_seq_one_letter_code
_entity_poly.pdbx_strand_id
1 'polypeptide(L)'
;PIEERKAWRSALDEEEARIWTGAVGAYDATRRRSRLFDEGLLAVREWAAGIGPRDAIPEDDRALADALEAALPLYRRHWWPEHDRMSRAWIRRVAPTVDELEEDVVPRLASAYGGEWPEEVIAVDVVAYPNPVGAYSTRGRVTISSVDPAIRMPQAVEIVFHEASHVDSMEAPLRAAIREAFSTAGGEAPGPFWHDLIFFTVGDVLRSVLEERSEADYRHYGETSGVYARGARWREELPAFEEHWKPFLRSSSPEDPALRDRARREALVEMARRLLEGG
;
A
#
# COMPACT_ATOMS: atom_id res chain seq x y z
N PRO A 1 19.91 -2.29 7.18
CA PRO A 1 18.93 -2.67 8.23
C PRO A 1 19.53 -3.47 9.41
N ILE A 2 20.43 -4.44 9.18
CA ILE A 2 21.06 -5.24 10.26
C ILE A 2 22.10 -4.44 11.07
N GLU A 3 22.76 -3.45 10.45
CA GLU A 3 23.81 -2.65 11.10
C GLU A 3 23.26 -1.66 12.14
N GLU A 4 22.14 -0.99 11.89
CA GLU A 4 21.50 -0.12 12.91
C GLU A 4 21.06 -0.90 14.16
N ARG A 5 20.59 -2.15 13.99
CA ARG A 5 20.20 -3.02 15.11
C ARG A 5 21.38 -3.41 16.01
N LYS A 6 22.61 -3.35 15.50
CA LYS A 6 23.84 -3.63 16.27
C LYS A 6 24.47 -2.36 16.82
N ALA A 7 24.34 -1.23 16.11
CA ALA A 7 24.98 0.04 16.47
C ALA A 7 24.26 0.82 17.59
N TRP A 8 22.96 0.61 17.83
CA TRP A 8 22.23 1.46 18.77
C TRP A 8 22.71 1.31 20.23
N ARG A 9 23.08 0.10 20.68
CA ARG A 9 23.54 -0.09 22.07
C ARG A 9 24.84 0.65 22.36
N SER A 10 25.69 0.86 21.35
CA SER A 10 26.91 1.65 21.49
C SER A 10 26.69 3.16 21.41
N ALA A 11 25.51 3.61 20.96
CA ALA A 11 25.18 5.02 20.81
C ALA A 11 24.44 5.63 22.01
N LEU A 12 23.91 4.78 22.91
CA LEU A 12 23.13 5.18 24.08
C LEU A 12 23.92 4.98 25.36
N ASP A 13 23.77 5.89 26.32
CA ASP A 13 24.19 5.63 27.69
C ASP A 13 23.22 4.67 28.42
N GLU A 14 23.49 4.37 29.69
CA GLU A 14 22.69 3.42 30.47
C GLU A 14 21.24 3.87 30.70
N GLU A 15 20.98 5.16 30.86
CA GLU A 15 19.63 5.69 31.05
C GLU A 15 18.86 5.69 29.73
N GLU A 16 19.49 6.17 28.68
CA GLU A 16 18.94 6.18 27.33
C GLU A 16 18.62 4.76 26.85
N ALA A 17 19.51 3.81 27.11
CA ALA A 17 19.31 2.40 26.76
C ALA A 17 18.12 1.78 27.51
N ARG A 18 17.90 2.15 28.78
CA ARG A 18 16.72 1.71 29.54
C ARG A 18 15.43 2.27 28.96
N ILE A 19 15.37 3.57 28.67
CA ILE A 19 14.20 4.21 28.07
C ILE A 19 13.88 3.59 26.71
N TRP A 20 14.89 3.45 25.85
CA TRP A 20 14.73 2.86 24.51
C TRP A 20 14.27 1.41 24.58
N THR A 21 14.87 0.60 25.46
CA THR A 21 14.46 -0.80 25.66
C THR A 21 13.03 -0.90 26.19
N GLY A 22 12.62 0.02 27.06
CA GLY A 22 11.23 0.13 27.53
C GLY A 22 10.25 0.37 26.38
N ALA A 23 10.56 1.32 25.49
CA ALA A 23 9.74 1.59 24.30
C ALA A 23 9.66 0.40 23.34
N VAL A 24 10.78 -0.28 23.10
CA VAL A 24 10.81 -1.52 22.29
C VAL A 24 9.95 -2.60 22.94
N GLY A 25 10.02 -2.77 24.26
CA GLY A 25 9.20 -3.72 25.00
C GLY A 25 7.71 -3.42 24.92
N ALA A 26 7.32 -2.15 25.06
CA ALA A 26 5.93 -1.71 24.92
C ALA A 26 5.40 -1.98 23.50
N TYR A 27 6.21 -1.75 22.47
CA TYR A 27 5.84 -2.06 21.09
C TYR A 27 5.77 -3.57 20.83
N ASP A 28 6.69 -4.38 21.38
CA ASP A 28 6.66 -5.84 21.22
C ASP A 28 5.40 -6.47 21.84
N ALA A 29 4.90 -5.89 22.94
CA ALA A 29 3.64 -6.32 23.56
C ALA A 29 2.43 -6.21 22.61
N THR A 30 2.49 -5.34 21.59
CA THR A 30 1.41 -5.15 20.61
C THR A 30 1.60 -5.96 19.33
N ARG A 31 2.70 -6.71 19.18
CA ARG A 31 3.07 -7.39 17.92
C ARG A 31 2.02 -8.34 17.31
N ARG A 32 1.09 -8.83 18.13
CA ARG A 32 0.01 -9.75 17.70
C ARG A 32 -1.26 -9.01 17.26
N ARG A 33 -1.37 -7.72 17.54
CA ARG A 33 -2.50 -6.88 17.17
C ARG A 33 -2.34 -6.40 15.73
N SER A 34 -3.48 -6.17 15.07
CA SER A 34 -3.47 -5.68 13.69
C SER A 34 -3.06 -4.22 13.67
N ARG A 35 -1.96 -3.87 12.98
CA ARG A 35 -1.57 -2.47 12.77
C ARG A 35 -2.48 -1.70 11.80
N LEU A 36 -3.36 -2.43 11.10
CA LEU A 36 -4.24 -1.88 10.07
C LEU A 36 -5.67 -1.67 10.58
N PHE A 37 -6.11 -2.47 11.55
CA PHE A 37 -7.51 -2.55 11.95
C PHE A 37 -7.74 -2.43 13.46
N ASP A 38 -6.67 -2.39 14.28
CA ASP A 38 -6.81 -2.22 15.72
C ASP A 38 -6.98 -0.73 16.04
N GLU A 39 -8.18 -0.36 16.46
CA GLU A 39 -8.57 1.02 16.76
C GLU A 39 -7.64 1.72 17.76
N GLY A 40 -7.14 1.00 18.76
CA GLY A 40 -6.21 1.55 19.74
C GLY A 40 -4.84 1.86 19.14
N LEU A 41 -4.30 0.95 18.33
CA LEU A 41 -3.03 1.20 17.63
C LEU A 41 -3.17 2.28 16.55
N LEU A 42 -4.33 2.38 15.89
CA LEU A 42 -4.62 3.45 14.95
C LEU A 42 -4.67 4.81 15.66
N ALA A 43 -5.31 4.91 16.83
CA ALA A 43 -5.32 6.13 17.64
C ALA A 43 -3.91 6.54 18.10
N VAL A 44 -3.07 5.58 18.55
CA VAL A 44 -1.66 5.85 18.89
C VAL A 44 -0.91 6.42 17.69
N ARG A 45 -1.12 5.88 16.49
CA ARG A 45 -0.46 6.38 15.27
C ARG A 45 -0.92 7.80 14.92
N GLU A 46 -2.22 8.06 14.94
CA GLU A 46 -2.76 9.39 14.64
C GLU A 46 -2.24 10.45 15.61
N TRP A 47 -2.14 10.11 16.90
CA TRP A 47 -1.48 10.96 17.88
C TRP A 47 0.00 11.19 17.56
N ALA A 48 0.75 10.13 17.25
CA ALA A 48 2.17 10.23 16.92
C ALA A 48 2.41 11.04 15.62
N ALA A 49 1.47 11.02 14.69
CA ALA A 49 1.48 11.82 13.46
C ALA A 49 1.01 13.28 13.68
N GLY A 50 0.56 13.65 14.88
CA GLY A 50 0.05 14.99 15.20
C GLY A 50 -1.34 15.29 14.63
N ILE A 51 -2.10 14.25 14.28
CA ILE A 51 -3.45 14.35 13.69
C ILE A 51 -4.52 14.20 14.76
N GLY A 52 -4.35 13.21 15.64
CA GLY A 52 -5.28 12.89 16.71
C GLY A 52 -4.82 13.42 18.07
N PRO A 53 -5.73 13.73 18.99
CA PRO A 53 -5.36 14.13 20.34
C PRO A 53 -4.99 12.90 21.20
N ARG A 54 -4.12 13.09 22.21
CA ARG A 54 -3.63 12.00 23.08
C ARG A 54 -4.73 11.39 23.96
N ASP A 55 -5.79 12.13 24.24
CA ASP A 55 -6.92 11.67 25.03
C ASP A 55 -7.79 10.65 24.27
N ALA A 56 -7.78 10.67 22.94
CA ALA A 56 -8.44 9.68 22.08
C ALA A 56 -7.79 8.28 22.12
N ILE A 57 -6.58 8.15 22.68
CA ILE A 57 -5.92 6.86 22.87
C ILE A 57 -6.63 6.07 23.99
N PRO A 58 -7.11 4.83 23.73
CA PRO A 58 -7.71 3.98 24.75
C PRO A 58 -6.77 3.75 25.95
N GLU A 59 -7.34 3.55 27.14
CA GLU A 59 -6.56 3.39 28.38
C GLU A 59 -5.53 2.26 28.28
N ASP A 60 -5.92 1.12 27.70
CA ASP A 60 -5.07 -0.06 27.49
C ASP A 60 -3.85 0.22 26.58
N ASP A 61 -3.90 1.29 25.77
CA ASP A 61 -2.87 1.68 24.82
C ASP A 61 -2.02 2.88 25.30
N ARG A 62 -2.40 3.53 26.41
CA ARG A 62 -1.65 4.67 26.95
C ARG A 62 -0.21 4.30 27.33
N ALA A 63 0.01 3.09 27.82
CA ALA A 63 1.36 2.61 28.14
C ALA A 63 2.29 2.61 26.92
N LEU A 64 1.77 2.32 25.72
CA LEU A 64 2.55 2.43 24.49
C LEU A 64 2.83 3.90 24.15
N ALA A 65 1.82 4.75 24.23
CA ALA A 65 1.98 6.18 23.96
C ALA A 65 3.02 6.84 24.90
N ASP A 66 2.96 6.53 26.19
CA ASP A 66 3.90 7.03 27.21
C ASP A 66 5.33 6.59 26.92
N ALA A 67 5.51 5.31 26.54
CA ALA A 67 6.82 4.78 26.20
C ALA A 67 7.39 5.43 24.93
N LEU A 68 6.55 5.70 23.93
CA LEU A 68 6.93 6.42 22.71
C LEU A 68 7.30 7.88 23.02
N GLU A 69 6.54 8.57 23.86
CA GLU A 69 6.80 9.95 24.27
C GLU A 69 8.13 10.07 25.03
N ALA A 70 8.40 9.14 25.95
CA ALA A 70 9.67 9.08 26.68
C ALA A 70 10.87 8.81 25.76
N ALA A 71 10.71 7.97 24.74
CA ALA A 71 11.76 7.66 23.77
C ALA A 71 11.94 8.73 22.68
N LEU A 72 10.98 9.63 22.48
CA LEU A 72 10.98 10.59 21.38
C LEU A 72 12.20 11.54 21.38
N PRO A 73 12.66 12.11 22.51
CA PRO A 73 13.89 12.91 22.53
C PRO A 73 15.13 12.10 22.10
N LEU A 74 15.19 10.82 22.47
CA LEU A 74 16.27 9.92 22.07
C LEU A 74 16.21 9.63 20.57
N TYR A 75 15.01 9.30 20.07
CA TYR A 75 14.75 9.12 18.65
C TYR A 75 15.24 10.32 17.83
N ARG A 76 14.85 11.53 18.25
CA ARG A 76 15.20 12.81 17.61
C ARG A 76 16.70 13.08 17.56
N ARG A 77 17.45 12.69 18.59
CA ARG A 77 18.89 12.93 18.65
C ARG A 77 19.69 11.89 17.85
N HIS A 78 19.34 10.62 17.97
CA HIS A 78 20.22 9.53 17.52
C HIS A 78 19.83 8.92 16.16
N TRP A 79 18.54 8.94 15.78
CA TRP A 79 18.06 8.28 14.56
C TRP A 79 17.40 9.23 13.56
N TRP A 80 16.66 10.21 14.06
CA TRP A 80 15.91 11.13 13.21
C TRP A 80 16.76 11.83 12.14
N PRO A 81 18.00 12.30 12.40
CA PRO A 81 18.79 12.97 11.36
C PRO A 81 19.00 12.11 10.11
N GLU A 82 19.29 10.81 10.29
CA GLU A 82 19.47 9.89 9.18
C GLU A 82 18.14 9.51 8.53
N HIS A 83 17.14 9.16 9.34
CA HIS A 83 15.82 8.77 8.84
C HIS A 83 15.14 9.91 8.05
N ASP A 84 15.21 11.15 8.54
CA ASP A 84 14.68 12.34 7.84
C ASP A 84 15.46 12.60 6.55
N ARG A 85 16.79 12.49 6.57
CA ARG A 85 17.62 12.62 5.36
C ARG A 85 17.21 11.61 4.29
N MET A 86 17.05 10.34 4.66
CA MET A 86 16.63 9.26 3.75
C MET A 86 15.20 9.50 3.25
N SER A 87 14.27 9.87 4.13
CA SER A 87 12.87 10.14 3.78
C SER A 87 12.76 11.30 2.80
N ARG A 88 13.45 12.42 3.06
CA ARG A 88 13.49 13.57 2.14
C ARG A 88 14.16 13.26 0.82
N ALA A 89 15.20 12.43 0.83
CA ALA A 89 15.86 11.99 -0.41
C ALA A 89 14.94 11.12 -1.26
N TRP A 90 14.19 10.21 -0.62
CA TRP A 90 13.16 9.40 -1.28
C TRP A 90 12.05 10.29 -1.86
N ILE A 91 11.50 11.23 -1.08
CA ILE A 91 10.45 12.16 -1.54
C ILE A 91 10.91 12.94 -2.78
N ARG A 92 12.09 13.56 -2.72
CA ARG A 92 12.64 14.32 -3.86
C ARG A 92 12.84 13.49 -5.12
N ARG A 93 13.00 12.17 -4.98
CA ARG A 93 13.24 11.25 -6.09
C ARG A 93 11.94 10.71 -6.69
N VAL A 94 10.89 10.54 -5.89
CA VAL A 94 9.65 9.86 -6.28
C VAL A 94 8.52 10.84 -6.58
N ALA A 95 8.33 11.87 -5.75
CA ALA A 95 7.20 12.78 -5.88
C ALA A 95 7.09 13.43 -7.28
N PRO A 96 8.18 13.94 -7.90
CA PRO A 96 8.06 14.54 -9.23
C PRO A 96 7.53 13.59 -10.29
N THR A 97 7.88 12.30 -10.23
CA THR A 97 7.38 11.31 -11.20
C THR A 97 5.94 10.90 -10.91
N VAL A 98 5.51 10.90 -9.64
CA VAL A 98 4.09 10.72 -9.29
C VAL A 98 3.28 11.90 -9.83
N ASP A 99 3.70 13.13 -9.57
CA ASP A 99 3.05 14.36 -10.05
C ASP A 99 2.98 14.40 -11.59
N GLU A 100 4.01 13.90 -12.28
CA GLU A 100 4.04 13.86 -13.75
C GLU A 100 3.10 12.80 -14.36
N LEU A 101 2.77 11.75 -13.61
CA LEU A 101 2.02 10.60 -14.10
C LEU A 101 0.57 10.55 -13.60
N GLU A 102 0.23 11.29 -12.54
CA GLU A 102 -1.07 11.19 -11.89
C GLU A 102 -2.24 11.51 -12.83
N GLU A 103 -2.09 12.52 -13.71
CA GLU A 103 -3.13 12.90 -14.68
C GLU A 103 -3.49 11.76 -15.66
N ASP A 104 -2.52 10.89 -15.99
CA ASP A 104 -2.71 9.76 -16.89
C ASP A 104 -3.13 8.47 -16.15
N VAL A 105 -2.56 8.24 -14.97
CA VAL A 105 -2.75 7.01 -14.18
C VAL A 105 -4.09 7.02 -13.43
N VAL A 106 -4.41 8.12 -12.73
CA VAL A 106 -5.57 8.19 -11.82
C VAL A 106 -6.89 7.91 -12.55
N PRO A 107 -7.21 8.55 -13.69
CA PRO A 107 -8.47 8.28 -14.40
C PRO A 107 -8.60 6.83 -14.88
N ARG A 108 -7.47 6.20 -15.25
CA ARG A 108 -7.45 4.79 -15.68
C ARG A 108 -7.75 3.85 -14.52
N LEU A 109 -7.17 4.11 -13.34
CA LEU A 109 -7.46 3.35 -12.11
C LEU A 109 -8.91 3.53 -11.67
N ALA A 110 -9.41 4.76 -11.62
CA ALA A 110 -10.80 5.06 -11.27
C ALA A 110 -11.78 4.32 -12.17
N SER A 111 -11.53 4.36 -13.48
CA SER A 111 -12.34 3.66 -14.46
C SER A 111 -12.26 2.13 -14.32
N ALA A 112 -11.06 1.59 -14.09
CA ALA A 112 -10.85 0.17 -13.87
C ALA A 112 -11.56 -0.35 -12.62
N TYR A 113 -11.64 0.44 -11.55
CA TYR A 113 -12.29 0.04 -10.30
C TYR A 113 -13.79 0.37 -10.28
N GLY A 114 -14.24 1.30 -11.12
CA GLY A 114 -15.59 1.84 -11.06
C GLY A 114 -15.83 2.75 -9.88
N GLY A 115 -14.75 3.33 -9.38
CA GLY A 115 -14.76 4.29 -8.31
C GLY A 115 -14.39 5.67 -8.81
N GLU A 116 -14.27 6.57 -7.86
CA GLU A 116 -13.84 7.96 -8.09
C GLU A 116 -12.63 8.23 -7.22
N TRP A 117 -11.62 8.86 -7.82
CA TRP A 117 -10.49 9.35 -7.04
C TRP A 117 -10.99 10.47 -6.10
N PRO A 118 -10.62 10.46 -4.82
CA PRO A 118 -11.11 11.47 -3.88
C PRO A 118 -10.65 12.87 -4.29
N GLU A 119 -11.47 13.88 -4.01
CA GLU A 119 -11.10 15.29 -4.16
C GLU A 119 -10.07 15.70 -3.09
N GLU A 120 -10.10 15.03 -1.92
CA GLU A 120 -9.16 15.26 -0.85
C GLU A 120 -7.77 14.69 -1.16
N VAL A 121 -6.74 15.41 -0.69
CA VAL A 121 -5.35 14.97 -0.81
C VAL A 121 -5.13 13.71 0.03
N ILE A 122 -4.69 12.65 -0.64
CA ILE A 122 -4.21 11.43 0.02
C ILE A 122 -2.80 11.70 0.55
N ALA A 123 -2.66 11.79 1.87
CA ALA A 123 -1.36 12.03 2.47
C ALA A 123 -0.47 10.78 2.42
N VAL A 124 0.79 10.98 2.02
CA VAL A 124 1.83 9.94 1.96
C VAL A 124 2.91 10.22 3.01
N ASP A 125 2.90 9.45 4.08
CA ASP A 125 3.87 9.49 5.17
C ASP A 125 5.09 8.61 4.82
N VAL A 126 6.21 9.24 4.45
CA VAL A 126 7.47 8.54 4.15
C VAL A 126 8.26 8.36 5.45
N VAL A 127 8.50 7.10 5.83
CA VAL A 127 9.16 6.73 7.09
C VAL A 127 10.27 5.72 6.85
N ALA A 128 11.28 5.65 7.72
CA ALA A 128 12.33 4.65 7.55
C ALA A 128 11.78 3.21 7.64
N TYR A 129 11.01 2.91 8.68
CA TYR A 129 10.53 1.56 8.98
C TYR A 129 9.02 1.61 9.31
N PRO A 130 8.14 1.32 8.32
CA PRO A 130 6.70 1.28 8.55
C PRO A 130 6.29 -0.05 9.17
N ASN A 131 6.22 -1.10 8.36
CA ASN A 131 5.85 -2.46 8.73
C ASN A 131 6.76 -3.46 7.99
N PRO A 132 6.64 -4.78 8.23
CA PRO A 132 7.46 -5.79 7.55
C PRO A 132 7.26 -5.91 6.04
N VAL A 133 6.18 -5.33 5.47
CA VAL A 133 5.87 -5.39 4.03
C VAL A 133 6.24 -4.11 3.28
N GLY A 134 6.75 -3.09 3.97
CA GLY A 134 7.36 -1.89 3.40
C GLY A 134 6.39 -0.74 3.11
N ALA A 135 5.10 -0.99 2.93
CA ALA A 135 4.07 0.03 2.78
C ALA A 135 2.72 -0.44 3.32
N TYR A 136 1.81 0.49 3.60
CA TYR A 136 0.40 0.20 3.89
C TYR A 136 -0.46 1.47 3.87
N SER A 137 -1.77 1.27 3.75
CA SER A 137 -2.78 2.32 3.78
C SER A 137 -3.81 2.10 4.85
N THR A 138 -4.25 3.19 5.48
CA THR A 138 -5.19 3.17 6.60
C THR A 138 -5.81 4.55 6.79
N ARG A 139 -7.14 4.62 6.87
CA ARG A 139 -7.90 5.87 7.06
C ARG A 139 -7.52 6.96 6.06
N GLY A 140 -7.44 6.58 4.78
CA GLY A 140 -7.14 7.51 3.68
C GLY A 140 -5.70 8.06 3.68
N ARG A 141 -4.78 7.43 4.40
CA ARG A 141 -3.36 7.79 4.43
C ARG A 141 -2.48 6.62 4.04
N VAL A 142 -1.44 6.90 3.28
CA VAL A 142 -0.38 5.97 2.89
C VAL A 142 0.80 6.13 3.84
N THR A 143 1.40 5.03 4.27
CA THR A 143 2.71 5.03 4.95
C THR A 143 3.67 4.13 4.18
N ILE A 144 4.84 4.66 3.80
CA ILE A 144 5.77 3.98 2.89
C ILE A 144 7.22 4.06 3.37
N SER A 145 7.98 2.97 3.14
CA SER A 145 9.38 2.89 3.56
C SER A 145 10.31 3.70 2.66
N SER A 146 11.17 4.51 3.27
CA SER A 146 12.25 5.21 2.57
C SER A 146 13.50 4.35 2.37
N VAL A 147 13.59 3.18 3.02
CA VAL A 147 14.83 2.38 3.09
C VAL A 147 14.69 1.00 2.45
N ASP A 148 13.46 0.54 2.18
CA ASP A 148 13.20 -0.73 1.53
C ASP A 148 13.77 -0.72 0.09
N PRO A 149 14.73 -1.60 -0.25
CA PRO A 149 15.25 -1.69 -1.61
C PRO A 149 14.21 -2.04 -2.67
N ALA A 150 13.14 -2.75 -2.31
CA ALA A 150 12.08 -3.13 -3.23
C ALA A 150 11.17 -1.93 -3.60
N ILE A 151 11.16 -0.88 -2.78
CA ILE A 151 10.33 0.33 -2.95
C ILE A 151 11.23 1.52 -3.33
N ARG A 152 12.08 1.30 -4.34
CA ARG A 152 12.90 2.35 -4.96
C ARG A 152 12.40 2.61 -6.38
N MET A 153 12.87 3.69 -7.01
CA MET A 153 12.54 3.92 -8.41
C MET A 153 12.98 2.74 -9.30
N PRO A 154 12.15 2.36 -10.29
CA PRO A 154 10.85 2.95 -10.62
C PRO A 154 9.66 2.41 -9.79
N GLN A 155 9.80 1.27 -9.10
CA GLN A 155 8.71 0.59 -8.37
C GLN A 155 8.05 1.43 -7.26
N ALA A 156 8.77 2.39 -6.70
CA ALA A 156 8.22 3.33 -5.73
C ALA A 156 6.94 4.02 -6.22
N VAL A 157 6.87 4.36 -7.51
CA VAL A 157 5.71 5.00 -8.13
C VAL A 157 4.50 4.05 -8.14
N GLU A 158 4.70 2.79 -8.55
CA GLU A 158 3.64 1.77 -8.51
C GLU A 158 3.10 1.57 -7.11
N ILE A 159 3.97 1.50 -6.10
CA ILE A 159 3.53 1.32 -4.71
C ILE A 159 2.76 2.53 -4.18
N VAL A 160 3.13 3.76 -4.55
CA VAL A 160 2.35 4.94 -4.16
C VAL A 160 0.92 4.86 -4.69
N PHE A 161 0.75 4.53 -5.99
CA PHE A 161 -0.58 4.38 -6.58
C PHE A 161 -1.34 3.16 -6.04
N HIS A 162 -0.66 2.04 -5.77
CA HIS A 162 -1.23 0.86 -5.12
C HIS A 162 -1.83 1.22 -3.77
N GLU A 163 -1.04 1.87 -2.93
CA GLU A 163 -1.47 2.24 -1.60
C GLU A 163 -2.59 3.30 -1.64
N ALA A 164 -2.47 4.30 -2.50
CA ALA A 164 -3.51 5.30 -2.71
C ALA A 164 -4.83 4.70 -3.24
N SER A 165 -4.80 3.53 -3.89
CA SER A 165 -6.00 2.82 -4.37
C SER A 165 -6.85 2.21 -3.24
N HIS A 166 -6.34 2.14 -2.01
CA HIS A 166 -7.06 1.63 -0.83
C HIS A 166 -8.04 2.65 -0.20
N VAL A 167 -8.25 3.81 -0.81
CA VAL A 167 -9.33 4.72 -0.39
C VAL A 167 -10.71 4.13 -0.70
N ASP A 168 -11.68 4.35 0.19
CA ASP A 168 -12.99 3.69 0.12
C ASP A 168 -13.74 3.96 -1.19
N SER A 169 -13.60 5.18 -1.75
CA SER A 169 -14.23 5.58 -3.03
C SER A 169 -13.71 4.81 -4.24
N MET A 170 -12.56 4.13 -4.11
CA MET A 170 -11.92 3.30 -5.13
C MET A 170 -12.08 1.81 -4.81
N GLU A 171 -11.78 1.40 -3.57
CA GLU A 171 -11.77 -0.01 -3.17
C GLU A 171 -13.19 -0.60 -3.06
N ALA A 172 -14.15 0.13 -2.50
CA ALA A 172 -15.48 -0.42 -2.23
C ALA A 172 -16.25 -0.78 -3.52
N PRO A 173 -16.26 0.05 -4.58
CA PRO A 173 -16.85 -0.31 -5.88
C PRO A 173 -16.20 -1.55 -6.50
N LEU A 174 -14.87 -1.64 -6.48
CA LEU A 174 -14.14 -2.80 -6.99
C LEU A 174 -14.55 -4.09 -6.24
N ARG A 175 -14.56 -4.05 -4.91
CA ARG A 175 -14.95 -5.19 -4.07
C ARG A 175 -16.41 -5.61 -4.31
N ALA A 176 -17.31 -4.65 -4.54
CA ALA A 176 -18.70 -4.94 -4.89
C ALA A 176 -18.80 -5.64 -6.24
N ALA A 177 -18.12 -5.14 -7.27
CA ALA A 177 -18.12 -5.71 -8.61
C ALA A 177 -17.53 -7.12 -8.64
N ILE A 178 -16.44 -7.37 -7.90
CA ILE A 178 -15.86 -8.71 -7.74
C ILE A 178 -16.86 -9.67 -7.10
N ARG A 179 -17.51 -9.28 -6.00
CA ARG A 179 -18.52 -10.14 -5.34
C ARG A 179 -19.68 -10.47 -6.28
N GLU A 180 -20.17 -9.48 -7.02
CA GLU A 180 -21.21 -9.68 -8.03
C GLU A 180 -20.77 -10.65 -9.13
N ALA A 181 -19.53 -10.52 -9.62
CA ALA A 181 -18.98 -11.37 -10.66
C ALA A 181 -18.85 -12.83 -10.21
N PHE A 182 -18.29 -13.08 -9.03
CA PHE A 182 -18.21 -14.43 -8.47
C PHE A 182 -19.58 -15.04 -8.19
N SER A 183 -20.51 -14.25 -7.65
CA SER A 183 -21.90 -14.71 -7.46
C SER A 183 -22.56 -15.07 -8.80
N THR A 184 -22.30 -14.31 -9.85
CA THR A 184 -22.81 -14.58 -11.21
C THR A 184 -22.19 -15.85 -11.81
N ALA A 185 -20.91 -16.12 -11.51
CA ALA A 185 -20.22 -17.33 -11.90
C ALA A 185 -20.58 -18.55 -11.03
N GLY A 186 -21.39 -18.38 -9.97
CA GLY A 186 -21.86 -19.45 -9.11
C GLY A 186 -20.96 -19.80 -7.93
N GLY A 187 -20.10 -18.86 -7.48
CA GLY A 187 -19.19 -19.08 -6.35
C GLY A 187 -18.95 -17.83 -5.50
N GLU A 188 -17.94 -17.90 -4.63
CA GLU A 188 -17.53 -16.81 -3.75
C GLU A 188 -16.13 -16.34 -4.11
N ALA A 189 -15.92 -15.01 -4.04
CA ALA A 189 -14.61 -14.44 -4.30
C ALA A 189 -13.61 -14.82 -3.19
N PRO A 190 -12.38 -15.25 -3.54
CA PRO A 190 -11.34 -15.43 -2.54
C PRO A 190 -11.09 -14.12 -1.78
N GLY A 191 -10.94 -14.21 -0.45
CA GLY A 191 -10.73 -13.05 0.43
C GLY A 191 -9.67 -12.03 -0.05
N PRO A 192 -8.48 -12.45 -0.52
CA PRO A 192 -7.42 -11.53 -0.96
C PRO A 192 -7.52 -11.10 -2.43
N PHE A 193 -8.45 -11.66 -3.23
CA PHE A 193 -8.50 -11.48 -4.68
C PHE A 193 -8.54 -10.00 -5.10
N TRP A 194 -9.34 -9.18 -4.39
CA TRP A 194 -9.45 -7.75 -4.68
C TRP A 194 -8.11 -7.02 -4.50
N HIS A 195 -7.31 -7.40 -3.51
CA HIS A 195 -6.02 -6.78 -3.22
C HIS A 195 -4.97 -7.21 -4.25
N ASP A 196 -5.01 -8.47 -4.68
CA ASP A 196 -4.14 -8.98 -5.76
C ASP A 196 -4.48 -8.33 -7.12
N LEU A 197 -5.77 -8.09 -7.37
CA LEU A 197 -6.22 -7.36 -8.55
C LEU A 197 -5.78 -5.89 -8.53
N ILE A 198 -5.76 -5.23 -7.37
CA ILE A 198 -5.18 -3.87 -7.24
C ILE A 198 -3.70 -3.89 -7.64
N PHE A 199 -2.90 -4.80 -7.09
CA PHE A 199 -1.48 -4.95 -7.44
C PHE A 199 -1.28 -5.08 -8.96
N PHE A 200 -2.02 -6.01 -9.58
CA PHE A 200 -1.92 -6.24 -11.01
C PHE A 200 -2.34 -5.02 -11.83
N THR A 201 -3.46 -4.39 -11.45
CA THR A 201 -4.04 -3.26 -12.18
C THR A 201 -3.11 -2.05 -12.17
N VAL A 202 -2.57 -1.67 -11.00
CA VAL A 202 -1.68 -0.51 -10.92
C VAL A 202 -0.41 -0.74 -11.73
N GLY A 203 0.19 -1.93 -11.64
CA GLY A 203 1.37 -2.25 -12.44
C GLY A 203 1.11 -2.22 -13.95
N ASP A 204 -0.03 -2.75 -14.43
CA ASP A 204 -0.33 -2.75 -15.86
C ASP A 204 -0.69 -1.36 -16.38
N VAL A 205 -1.46 -0.58 -15.61
CA VAL A 205 -1.80 0.81 -15.95
C VAL A 205 -0.53 1.67 -16.03
N LEU A 206 0.34 1.57 -15.02
CA LEU A 206 1.60 2.31 -15.02
C LEU A 206 2.49 1.90 -16.19
N ARG A 207 2.59 0.59 -16.48
CA ARG A 207 3.31 0.11 -17.67
C ARG A 207 2.76 0.73 -18.95
N SER A 208 1.45 0.72 -19.15
CA SER A 208 0.85 1.28 -20.36
C SER A 208 1.08 2.78 -20.51
N VAL A 209 0.98 3.55 -19.41
CA VAL A 209 1.29 4.99 -19.44
C VAL A 209 2.77 5.23 -19.81
N LEU A 210 3.69 4.46 -19.24
CA LEU A 210 5.12 4.58 -19.55
C LEU A 210 5.44 4.13 -20.98
N GLU A 211 4.82 3.06 -21.47
CA GLU A 211 4.94 2.61 -22.88
C GLU A 211 4.49 3.71 -23.86
N GLU A 212 3.36 4.39 -23.58
CA GLU A 212 2.87 5.53 -24.38
C GLU A 212 3.83 6.73 -24.37
N ARG A 213 4.62 6.88 -23.30
CA ARG A 213 5.71 7.86 -23.18
C ARG A 213 7.05 7.39 -23.74
N SER A 214 7.08 6.25 -24.43
CA SER A 214 8.29 5.61 -24.95
C SER A 214 9.29 5.11 -23.88
N GLU A 215 8.79 4.80 -22.68
CA GLU A 215 9.52 4.20 -21.55
C GLU A 215 9.11 2.73 -21.33
N ALA A 216 9.26 1.90 -22.37
CA ALA A 216 8.67 0.56 -22.44
C ALA A 216 9.33 -0.54 -21.57
N ASP A 217 10.48 -0.27 -20.93
CA ASP A 217 11.23 -1.28 -20.16
C ASP A 217 10.71 -1.46 -18.72
N TYR A 218 9.58 -0.84 -18.38
CA TYR A 218 9.00 -0.94 -17.04
C TYR A 218 8.54 -2.37 -16.71
N ARG A 219 8.90 -2.84 -15.52
CA ARG A 219 8.46 -4.14 -14.97
C ARG A 219 7.72 -3.92 -13.66
N HIS A 220 6.60 -4.62 -13.51
CA HIS A 220 5.73 -4.51 -12.34
C HIS A 220 6.52 -4.75 -11.06
N TYR A 221 6.17 -4.04 -10.00
CA TYR A 221 6.65 -4.37 -8.65
C TYR A 221 6.37 -5.83 -8.33
N GLY A 222 5.21 -6.36 -8.74
CA GLY A 222 4.85 -7.74 -8.49
C GLY A 222 5.82 -8.79 -9.07
N GLU A 223 6.44 -8.47 -10.21
CA GLU A 223 7.48 -9.30 -10.83
C GLU A 223 8.84 -9.12 -10.14
N THR A 224 9.27 -7.88 -9.93
CA THR A 224 10.64 -7.56 -9.48
C THR A 224 10.84 -7.83 -7.99
N SER A 225 9.80 -7.69 -7.18
CA SER A 225 9.80 -8.03 -5.75
C SER A 225 9.40 -9.49 -5.46
N GLY A 226 9.04 -10.23 -6.51
CA GLY A 226 8.63 -11.63 -6.45
C GLY A 226 7.27 -11.88 -5.81
N VAL A 227 6.39 -10.86 -5.68
CA VAL A 227 5.02 -11.04 -5.15
C VAL A 227 4.26 -12.09 -5.94
N TYR A 228 4.33 -12.07 -7.28
CA TYR A 228 3.65 -13.05 -8.14
C TYR A 228 4.20 -14.48 -8.02
N ALA A 229 5.37 -14.66 -7.41
CA ALA A 229 5.93 -15.96 -7.11
C ALA A 229 5.57 -16.46 -5.70
N ARG A 230 4.90 -15.65 -4.87
CA ARG A 230 4.60 -15.98 -3.47
C ARG A 230 3.30 -16.76 -3.35
N GLY A 231 3.41 -18.05 -3.05
CA GLY A 231 2.26 -18.89 -2.70
C GLY A 231 1.51 -19.42 -3.91
N ALA A 232 0.66 -20.42 -3.67
CA ALA A 232 -0.04 -21.13 -4.74
C ALA A 232 -1.03 -20.25 -5.50
N ARG A 233 -1.68 -19.32 -4.80
CA ARG A 233 -2.75 -18.45 -5.31
C ARG A 233 -2.38 -17.67 -6.57
N TRP A 234 -1.21 -17.02 -6.59
CA TRP A 234 -0.77 -16.25 -7.76
C TRP A 234 -0.58 -17.11 -9.03
N ARG A 235 -0.37 -18.44 -8.89
CA ARG A 235 -0.30 -19.34 -10.05
C ARG A 235 -1.66 -19.53 -10.73
N GLU A 236 -2.75 -19.28 -10.02
CA GLU A 236 -4.12 -19.38 -10.51
C GLU A 236 -4.67 -18.01 -10.93
N GLU A 237 -4.47 -16.99 -10.07
CA GLU A 237 -4.98 -15.63 -10.31
C GLU A 237 -4.26 -14.90 -11.44
N LEU A 238 -2.92 -14.99 -11.53
CA LEU A 238 -2.18 -14.22 -12.52
C LEU A 238 -2.55 -14.60 -13.97
N PRO A 239 -2.71 -15.89 -14.34
CA PRO A 239 -3.25 -16.25 -15.65
C PRO A 239 -4.65 -15.67 -15.92
N ALA A 240 -5.53 -15.62 -14.92
CA ALA A 240 -6.86 -15.02 -15.08
C ALA A 240 -6.77 -13.50 -15.33
N PHE A 241 -5.89 -12.81 -14.60
CA PHE A 241 -5.62 -11.38 -14.80
C PHE A 241 -5.07 -11.09 -16.19
N GLU A 242 -4.07 -11.86 -16.64
CA GLU A 242 -3.47 -11.71 -17.96
C GLU A 242 -4.45 -12.01 -19.10
N GLU A 243 -5.32 -13.01 -18.96
CA GLU A 243 -6.21 -13.45 -20.02
C GLU A 243 -7.47 -12.59 -20.16
N HIS A 244 -8.05 -12.12 -19.04
CA HIS A 244 -9.36 -11.47 -19.07
C HIS A 244 -9.33 -10.01 -18.61
N TRP A 245 -8.50 -9.66 -17.62
CA TRP A 245 -8.46 -8.30 -17.09
C TRP A 245 -7.57 -7.36 -17.90
N LYS A 246 -6.37 -7.80 -18.24
CA LYS A 246 -5.41 -7.00 -19.02
C LYS A 246 -5.95 -6.57 -20.39
N PRO A 247 -6.67 -7.39 -21.16
CA PRO A 247 -7.31 -6.91 -22.40
C PRO A 247 -8.32 -5.79 -22.14
N PHE A 248 -9.09 -5.86 -21.04
CA PHE A 248 -9.99 -4.77 -20.65
C PHE A 248 -9.20 -3.49 -20.31
N LEU A 249 -8.13 -3.58 -19.51
CA LEU A 249 -7.29 -2.43 -19.16
C LEU A 249 -6.69 -1.74 -20.39
N ARG A 250 -6.24 -2.54 -21.37
CA ARG A 250 -5.61 -2.07 -22.61
C ARG A 250 -6.59 -1.65 -23.69
N SER A 251 -7.87 -1.98 -23.54
CA SER A 251 -8.89 -1.48 -24.46
C SER A 251 -8.99 0.03 -24.31
N SER A 252 -8.87 0.75 -25.43
CA SER A 252 -9.14 2.19 -25.46
C SER A 252 -10.49 2.42 -24.80
N SER A 253 -10.56 3.34 -23.84
CA SER A 253 -11.83 3.69 -23.18
C SER A 253 -12.88 3.94 -24.25
N PRO A 254 -13.97 3.15 -24.31
CA PRO A 254 -15.11 3.51 -25.12
C PRO A 254 -15.53 4.93 -24.74
N GLU A 255 -15.87 5.76 -25.74
CA GLU A 255 -16.42 7.11 -25.47
C GLU A 255 -17.69 7.04 -24.61
N ASP A 256 -18.35 5.88 -24.58
CA ASP A 256 -19.51 5.57 -23.74
C ASP A 256 -19.12 4.88 -22.41
N PRO A 257 -19.29 5.55 -21.26
CA PRO A 257 -19.03 4.97 -19.93
C PRO A 257 -19.83 3.68 -19.65
N ALA A 258 -21.03 3.52 -20.21
CA ALA A 258 -21.86 2.33 -19.99
C ALA A 258 -21.30 1.10 -20.71
N LEU A 259 -20.72 1.28 -21.89
CA LEU A 259 -20.02 0.20 -22.60
C LEU A 259 -18.75 -0.21 -21.85
N ARG A 260 -18.02 0.76 -21.29
CA ARG A 260 -16.83 0.47 -20.49
C ARG A 260 -17.16 -0.28 -19.20
N ASP A 261 -18.23 0.11 -18.50
CA ASP A 261 -18.71 -0.62 -17.31
C ASP A 261 -19.11 -2.06 -17.65
N ARG A 262 -19.81 -2.25 -18.77
CA ARG A 262 -20.18 -3.60 -19.24
C ARG A 262 -18.94 -4.45 -19.50
N ALA A 263 -17.98 -3.95 -20.27
CA ALA A 263 -16.74 -4.67 -20.57
C ALA A 263 -15.95 -5.03 -19.29
N ARG A 264 -15.92 -4.10 -18.32
CA ARG A 264 -15.31 -4.36 -17.00
C ARG A 264 -15.99 -5.52 -16.29
N ARG A 265 -17.33 -5.50 -16.19
CA ARG A 265 -18.10 -6.57 -15.52
C ARG A 265 -17.93 -7.91 -16.21
N GLU A 266 -17.95 -7.93 -17.54
CA GLU A 266 -17.71 -9.14 -18.34
C GLU A 266 -16.32 -9.73 -18.05
N ALA A 267 -15.27 -8.90 -18.03
CA ALA A 267 -13.92 -9.34 -17.68
C ALA A 267 -13.84 -9.95 -16.26
N LEU A 268 -14.48 -9.33 -15.27
CA LEU A 268 -14.55 -9.86 -13.90
C LEU A 268 -15.27 -11.22 -13.85
N VAL A 269 -16.37 -11.38 -14.58
CA VAL A 269 -17.13 -12.65 -14.62
C VAL A 269 -16.32 -13.76 -15.27
N GLU A 270 -15.61 -13.50 -16.38
CA GLU A 270 -14.75 -14.49 -17.02
C GLU A 270 -13.58 -14.92 -16.10
N MET A 271 -12.96 -13.98 -15.39
CA MET A 271 -11.97 -14.33 -14.37
C MET A 271 -12.56 -15.22 -13.27
N ALA A 272 -13.76 -14.89 -12.79
CA ALA A 272 -14.42 -15.67 -11.75
C ALA A 272 -14.73 -17.10 -12.22
N ARG A 273 -15.26 -17.27 -13.45
CA ARG A 273 -15.51 -18.59 -14.05
C ARG A 273 -14.23 -19.42 -14.11
N ARG A 274 -13.16 -18.85 -14.65
CA ARG A 274 -11.87 -19.53 -14.76
C ARG A 274 -11.34 -20.01 -13.41
N LEU A 275 -11.42 -19.17 -12.39
CA LEU A 275 -10.92 -19.49 -11.05
C LEU A 275 -11.77 -20.54 -10.34
N LEU A 276 -13.08 -20.57 -10.58
CA LEU A 276 -13.98 -21.58 -10.04
C LEU A 276 -13.87 -22.93 -10.77
N GLU A 277 -13.52 -22.92 -12.07
CA GLU A 277 -13.30 -24.15 -12.86
C GLU A 277 -11.91 -24.76 -12.65
N GLY A 278 -10.93 -23.95 -12.27
CA GLY A 278 -9.53 -24.35 -12.09
C GLY A 278 -9.12 -24.76 -10.66
N GLY A 279 -10.02 -24.65 -9.68
CA GLY A 279 -9.83 -25.05 -8.28
C GLY A 279 -10.45 -26.41 -7.95
#